data_AF-A0A9D5MU38-F1
#
_entry.id   AF-A0A9D5MU38-F1
#
_cell.length_a   1.000
_cell.length_b   1.000
_cell.length_c   1.000
_cell.angle_alpha   90.00
_cell.angle_beta   90.00
_cell.angle_gamma   90.00
#
_symmetry.space_group_name_H-M   'P 1'
#
loop_
_entity.id
_entity.type
_entity.pdbx_description
1 polymer ?
#
loop_
_entity_poly.entity_id
_entity_poly.type
_entity_poly.pdbx_seq_one_letter_code
_entity_poly.pdbx_strand_id
1 'polypeptide(L)'
;MFKNYKEEGQIKGIREQYNIMAFIGNGFDISVLKKYRDDNLVSSYTKFYDFLGYKGFNADNVLYKKMREDKCSGKENWSDFECSLGELLQSSALASELEDALKEMQSMFLLFLNEIVTPDVLLKLNDDIEKNRWSRRSLCGFLGDLDQEDYERIAFPEKTYHYDMYNYLFVNFNYTSLFDNYIYLDKIQFEPRPYKTVDTNFTFYPNPNGFSKNGIDQRTVWSSFVMVDTIHPHGYQNIPRSLLFGVENNDYKADRVRNRFNKSYWVQSNQKYKSYFKDVNLFIIYGTSIGETDNWWWKNIYNCLLSENSELIIYHYCIDFVDKGDVKQKFIEACKVSASEEVISKIKDRIYVVLYDERDTIKMCSLRNGEEV
;
A
#
# COMPACT_ATOMS: atom_id res chain seq x y z
N MET A 1 1.62 -3.28 -17.98
CA MET A 1 0.19 -2.99 -17.89
C MET A 1 -0.45 -4.13 -17.11
N PHE A 2 -1.66 -3.99 -16.58
CA PHE A 2 -2.40 -5.17 -16.15
C PHE A 2 -2.46 -6.15 -17.33
N LYS A 3 -2.17 -7.42 -17.07
CA LYS A 3 -2.32 -8.44 -18.09
C LYS A 3 -3.82 -8.60 -18.40
N ASN A 4 -4.16 -8.68 -19.69
CA ASN A 4 -5.54 -8.94 -20.11
C ASN A 4 -5.77 -10.45 -20.19
N TYR A 5 -6.27 -11.04 -19.11
CA TYR A 5 -6.50 -12.48 -19.05
C TYR A 5 -7.76 -12.91 -19.80
N LYS A 6 -8.69 -12.00 -20.08
CA LYS A 6 -9.88 -12.25 -20.89
C LYS A 6 -9.51 -12.59 -22.33
N GLU A 7 -8.51 -11.93 -22.88
CA GLU A 7 -8.12 -12.06 -24.30
C GLU A 7 -6.85 -12.89 -24.52
N GLU A 8 -5.91 -12.90 -23.57
CA GLU A 8 -4.57 -13.49 -23.74
C GLU A 8 -4.39 -14.83 -22.97
N GLY A 9 -5.45 -15.35 -22.35
CA GLY A 9 -5.38 -16.39 -21.32
C GLY A 9 -5.63 -17.84 -21.79
N GLN A 10 -5.07 -18.80 -21.03
CA GLN A 10 -5.52 -20.20 -21.04
C GLN A 10 -6.77 -20.43 -20.17
N ILE A 11 -7.23 -19.42 -19.44
CA ILE A 11 -8.39 -19.47 -18.54
C ILE A 11 -9.63 -19.15 -19.39
N LYS A 12 -10.60 -20.06 -19.42
CA LYS A 12 -11.82 -19.89 -20.21
C LYS A 12 -12.99 -19.46 -19.33
N GLY A 13 -13.93 -18.74 -19.94
CA GLY A 13 -15.19 -18.38 -19.30
C GLY A 13 -15.13 -17.12 -18.42
N ILE A 14 -14.09 -16.30 -18.55
CA ILE A 14 -14.05 -14.96 -17.91
C ILE A 14 -15.12 -14.08 -18.57
N ARG A 15 -16.07 -13.58 -17.78
CA ARG A 15 -17.11 -12.65 -18.21
C ARG A 15 -16.54 -11.24 -18.33
N GLU A 16 -16.14 -10.64 -17.22
CA GLU A 16 -15.43 -9.36 -17.18
C GLU A 16 -14.17 -9.43 -16.30
N GLN A 17 -13.22 -8.53 -16.53
CA GLN A 17 -12.01 -8.39 -15.71
C GLN A 17 -12.02 -7.06 -14.97
N TYR A 18 -11.91 -7.11 -13.64
CA TYR A 18 -11.74 -5.96 -12.76
C TYR A 18 -10.30 -5.87 -12.29
N ASN A 19 -9.63 -4.77 -12.61
CA ASN A 19 -8.27 -4.50 -12.15
C ASN A 19 -8.32 -3.71 -10.86
N ILE A 20 -7.68 -4.24 -9.82
CA ILE A 20 -7.62 -3.65 -8.47
C ILE A 20 -6.16 -3.34 -8.18
N MET A 21 -5.85 -2.08 -7.90
CA MET A 21 -4.50 -1.64 -7.58
C MET A 21 -4.43 -1.19 -6.13
N ALA A 22 -3.71 -1.96 -5.30
CA ALA A 22 -3.63 -1.75 -3.86
C ALA A 22 -2.22 -1.27 -3.46
N PHE A 23 -2.14 -0.20 -2.68
CA PHE A 23 -0.91 0.39 -2.17
C PHE A 23 -0.73 -0.01 -0.72
N ILE A 24 0.36 -0.73 -0.42
CA ILE A 24 0.64 -1.23 0.92
C ILE A 24 1.85 -0.49 1.47
N GLY A 25 1.66 0.17 2.60
CA GLY A 25 2.71 0.92 3.29
C GLY A 25 3.15 0.28 4.61
N ASN A 26 4.06 0.99 5.27
CA ASN A 26 4.80 0.49 6.44
C ASN A 26 3.92 0.19 7.65
N GLY A 27 2.70 0.71 7.69
CA GLY A 27 1.69 0.35 8.69
C GLY A 27 1.43 -1.15 8.72
N PHE A 28 1.48 -1.85 7.58
CA PHE A 28 1.35 -3.31 7.54
C PHE A 28 2.51 -4.01 8.29
N ASP A 29 3.76 -3.70 7.94
CA ASP A 29 4.95 -4.28 8.57
C ASP A 29 4.98 -3.97 10.08
N ILE A 30 4.63 -2.75 10.47
CA ILE A 30 4.52 -2.36 11.89
C ILE A 30 3.49 -3.25 12.59
N SER A 31 2.30 -3.44 12.04
CA SER A 31 1.26 -4.28 12.66
C SER A 31 1.68 -5.74 12.81
N VAL A 32 2.35 -6.31 11.80
CA VAL A 32 2.90 -7.67 11.88
C VAL A 32 3.96 -7.76 12.98
N LEU A 33 4.92 -6.83 13.00
CA LEU A 33 6.02 -6.84 13.95
C LEU A 33 5.53 -6.64 15.40
N LYS A 34 4.57 -5.73 15.63
CA LYS A 34 3.92 -5.59 16.94
C LYS A 34 3.24 -6.86 17.42
N LYS A 35 2.67 -7.65 16.50
CA LYS A 35 1.96 -8.89 16.85
C LYS A 35 2.91 -10.01 17.25
N TYR A 36 4.04 -10.16 16.57
CA TYR A 36 4.90 -11.35 16.71
C TYR A 36 6.21 -11.11 17.47
N ARG A 37 6.54 -9.86 17.81
CA ARG A 37 7.74 -9.52 18.57
C ARG A 37 7.42 -9.00 19.96
N ASP A 38 8.03 -9.61 20.96
CA ASP A 38 7.86 -9.23 22.37
C ASP A 38 8.76 -8.04 22.77
N ASP A 39 9.78 -7.72 21.97
CA ASP A 39 10.76 -6.66 22.25
C ASP A 39 10.33 -5.27 21.75
N ASN A 40 9.13 -5.15 21.18
CA ASN A 40 8.58 -3.92 20.58
C ASN A 40 9.45 -3.31 19.46
N LEU A 41 10.36 -4.07 18.85
CA LEU A 41 11.08 -3.61 17.67
C LEU A 41 10.19 -3.72 16.44
N VAL A 42 10.01 -2.59 15.74
CA VAL A 42 9.15 -2.46 14.56
C VAL A 42 9.86 -1.61 13.50
N SER A 43 9.41 -1.68 12.25
CA SER A 43 9.98 -0.96 11.09
C SER A 43 9.71 0.55 11.07
N SER A 44 9.49 1.19 12.22
CA SER A 44 9.24 2.63 12.31
C SER A 44 10.52 3.46 12.17
N TYR A 45 10.38 4.70 11.70
CA TYR A 45 11.47 5.68 11.61
C TYR A 45 12.12 5.93 12.99
N THR A 46 11.32 6.08 14.04
CA THR A 46 11.83 6.28 15.41
C THR A 46 12.69 5.10 15.89
N LYS A 47 12.28 3.85 15.62
CA LYS A 47 13.09 2.67 15.98
C LYS A 47 14.37 2.56 15.16
N PHE A 48 14.34 2.97 13.89
CA PHE A 48 15.56 3.05 13.10
C PHE A 48 16.54 4.10 13.65
N TYR A 49 16.05 5.27 14.06
CA TYR A 49 16.87 6.26 14.73
C TYR A 49 17.53 5.70 16.01
N ASP A 50 16.75 5.02 16.86
CA ASP A 50 17.28 4.42 18.09
C ASP A 50 18.34 3.34 17.78
N PHE A 51 18.14 2.57 16.71
CA PHE A 51 19.10 1.58 16.22
C PHE A 51 20.43 2.20 15.77
N LEU A 52 20.40 3.33 15.05
CA LEU A 52 21.61 4.07 14.68
C LEU A 52 22.41 4.50 15.93
N GLY A 53 21.71 5.00 16.94
CA GLY A 53 22.31 5.36 18.22
C GLY A 53 22.96 4.16 18.92
N TYR A 54 22.25 3.04 18.99
CA TYR A 54 22.75 1.79 19.59
C TYR A 54 24.01 1.26 18.88
N LYS A 55 24.06 1.31 17.55
CA LYS A 55 25.23 0.85 16.77
C LYS A 55 26.39 1.85 16.74
N GLY A 56 26.27 3.00 17.42
CA GLY A 56 27.32 4.03 17.44
C GLY A 56 27.54 4.66 16.05
N PHE A 57 26.46 4.90 15.30
CA PHE A 57 26.54 5.47 13.95
C PHE A 57 27.24 6.84 13.92
N ASN A 58 27.88 7.14 12.79
CA ASN A 58 28.70 8.34 12.62
C ASN A 58 27.90 9.62 12.94
N ALA A 59 28.27 10.29 14.04
CA ALA A 59 27.62 11.51 14.50
C ALA A 59 27.79 12.69 13.54
N ASP A 60 28.76 12.62 12.62
CA ASP A 60 29.00 13.66 11.63
C ASP A 60 28.13 13.57 10.39
N ASN A 61 27.50 12.41 10.15
CA ASN A 61 26.59 12.20 9.04
C ASN A 61 25.45 13.25 9.08
N VAL A 62 25.31 14.02 8.00
CA VAL A 62 24.37 15.16 7.92
C VAL A 62 22.92 14.74 8.05
N LEU A 63 22.56 13.57 7.51
CA LEU A 63 21.21 13.04 7.65
C LEU A 63 20.94 12.61 9.09
N TYR A 64 21.93 12.01 9.77
CA TYR A 64 21.76 11.61 11.17
C TYR A 64 21.67 12.82 12.11
N LYS A 65 22.40 13.90 11.83
CA LYS A 65 22.21 15.21 12.47
C LYS A 65 20.77 15.69 12.31
N LYS A 66 20.24 15.68 11.08
CA LYS A 66 18.86 16.09 10.81
C LYS A 66 17.82 15.20 11.50
N MET A 67 18.03 13.88 11.55
CA MET A 67 17.13 12.98 12.28
C MET A 67 17.03 13.33 13.78
N ARG A 68 18.10 13.83 14.40
CA ARG A 68 18.07 14.31 15.79
C ARG A 68 17.17 15.54 15.96
N GLU A 69 17.27 16.49 15.03
CA GLU A 69 16.43 17.70 15.02
C GLU A 69 14.95 17.35 14.78
N ASP A 70 14.71 16.42 13.85
CA ASP A 70 13.38 15.93 13.52
C ASP A 70 12.73 15.27 14.74
N LYS A 71 13.49 14.46 15.50
CA LYS A 71 13.01 13.86 16.76
C LYS A 71 12.62 14.91 17.80
N CYS A 72 13.40 15.99 17.94
CA CYS A 72 13.05 17.11 18.82
C CYS A 72 11.81 17.89 18.35
N SER A 73 11.46 17.79 17.07
CA SER A 73 10.35 18.50 16.43
C SER A 73 9.08 17.65 16.27
N GLY A 74 9.05 16.43 16.82
CA GLY A 74 7.90 15.54 16.75
C GLY A 74 7.66 14.90 15.36
N LYS A 75 8.68 14.83 14.51
CA LYS A 75 8.63 14.12 13.22
C LYS A 75 8.91 12.64 13.45
N GLU A 76 7.92 11.78 13.17
CA GLU A 76 7.93 10.36 13.57
C GLU A 76 7.80 9.38 12.40
N ASN A 77 7.54 9.86 11.18
CA ASN A 77 7.27 9.02 10.01
C ASN A 77 8.43 8.98 9.01
N TRP A 78 8.45 7.92 8.18
CA TRP A 78 9.38 7.82 7.07
C TRP A 78 9.20 8.93 6.02
N SER A 79 7.96 9.41 5.83
CA SER A 79 7.70 10.59 4.99
C SER A 79 8.34 11.86 5.55
N ASP A 80 8.48 11.99 6.88
CA ASP A 80 9.15 13.14 7.49
C ASP A 80 10.65 13.12 7.20
N PHE A 81 11.28 11.95 7.26
CA PHE A 81 12.68 11.76 6.84
C PHE A 81 12.90 12.18 5.39
N GLU A 82 11.98 11.78 4.50
CA GLU A 82 12.04 12.14 3.08
C GLU A 82 11.83 13.64 2.85
N CYS A 83 10.89 14.27 3.57
CA CYS A 83 10.73 15.74 3.56
C CYS A 83 12.03 16.43 4.01
N SER A 84 12.64 15.97 5.10
CA SER A 84 13.92 16.49 5.60
C SER A 84 15.08 16.32 4.62
N LEU A 85 15.14 15.20 3.89
CA LEU A 85 16.07 15.02 2.77
C LEU A 85 15.83 16.08 1.68
N GLY A 86 14.57 16.38 1.37
CA GLY A 86 14.17 17.44 0.44
C GLY A 86 14.62 18.83 0.89
N GLU A 87 14.44 19.17 2.17
CA GLU A 87 14.89 20.43 2.77
C GLU A 87 16.42 20.60 2.65
N LEU A 88 17.19 19.56 2.98
CA LEU A 88 18.66 19.60 2.92
C LEU A 88 19.19 19.80 1.48
N LEU A 89 18.52 19.23 0.49
CA LEU A 89 18.85 19.42 -0.94
C LEU A 89 18.62 20.87 -1.40
N GLN A 90 17.69 21.58 -0.76
CA GLN A 90 17.41 22.99 -1.05
C GLN A 90 18.35 23.92 -0.28
N SER A 91 18.73 23.57 0.96
CA SER A 91 19.24 24.54 1.93
C SER A 91 20.74 24.87 1.83
N SER A 92 21.59 24.01 1.25
CA SER A 92 23.01 24.32 0.89
C SER A 92 23.91 23.08 0.80
N ALA A 93 23.44 21.89 1.18
CA ALA A 93 24.31 20.71 1.21
C ALA A 93 24.79 20.34 -0.19
N LEU A 94 26.08 20.00 -0.33
CA LEU A 94 26.59 19.45 -1.58
C LEU A 94 25.87 18.12 -1.81
N ALA A 95 25.20 17.98 -2.95
CA ALA A 95 24.44 16.77 -3.25
C ALA A 95 25.30 15.49 -3.19
N SER A 96 26.62 15.60 -3.44
CA SER A 96 27.57 14.50 -3.24
C SER A 96 27.69 14.06 -1.77
N GLU A 97 27.74 15.02 -0.84
CA GLU A 97 27.79 14.73 0.60
C GLU A 97 26.49 14.05 1.06
N LEU A 98 25.35 14.47 0.53
CA LEU A 98 24.07 13.81 0.79
C LEU A 98 23.99 12.41 0.19
N GLU A 99 24.54 12.17 -1.00
CA GLU A 99 24.61 10.83 -1.59
C GLU A 99 25.45 9.87 -0.72
N ASP A 100 26.62 10.32 -0.26
CA ASP A 100 27.48 9.52 0.61
C ASP A 100 26.81 9.25 1.97
N ALA A 101 26.21 10.27 2.57
CA ALA A 101 25.46 10.14 3.81
C ALA A 101 24.29 9.16 3.69
N LEU A 102 23.56 9.22 2.56
CA LEU A 102 22.43 8.33 2.29
C LEU A 102 22.87 6.88 2.08
N LYS A 103 24.01 6.67 1.43
CA LYS A 103 24.59 5.34 1.21
C LYS A 103 24.99 4.67 2.53
N GLU A 104 25.56 5.43 3.47
CA GLU A 104 25.83 4.93 4.82
C GLU A 104 24.53 4.54 5.53
N MET A 105 23.50 5.39 5.45
CA MET A 105 22.19 5.12 6.05
C MET A 105 21.50 3.89 5.45
N GLN A 106 21.53 3.70 4.14
CA GLN A 106 20.98 2.52 3.47
C GLN A 106 21.63 1.23 3.98
N SER A 107 22.94 1.26 4.24
CA SER A 107 23.66 0.11 4.79
C SER A 107 23.18 -0.23 6.20
N MET A 108 23.00 0.79 7.04
CA MET A 108 22.44 0.60 8.38
C MET A 108 20.98 0.18 8.35
N PHE A 109 20.20 0.70 7.41
CA PHE A 109 18.80 0.36 7.25
C PHE A 109 18.63 -1.11 6.86
N LEU A 110 19.47 -1.64 5.96
CA LEU A 110 19.51 -3.07 5.70
C LEU A 110 19.75 -3.90 6.97
N LEU A 111 20.75 -3.53 7.77
CA LEU A 111 21.06 -4.23 9.01
C LEU A 111 19.89 -4.19 9.99
N PHE A 112 19.22 -3.04 10.08
CA PHE A 112 18.02 -2.88 10.88
C PHE A 112 16.87 -3.78 10.41
N LEU A 113 16.58 -3.82 9.10
CA LEU A 113 15.56 -4.70 8.54
C LEU A 113 15.85 -6.18 8.82
N ASN A 114 17.13 -6.59 8.74
CA ASN A 114 17.55 -7.96 9.06
C ASN A 114 17.39 -8.30 10.55
N GLU A 115 17.45 -7.31 11.43
CA GLU A 115 17.26 -7.50 12.87
C GLU A 115 15.77 -7.60 13.24
N ILE A 116 14.90 -6.86 12.55
CA ILE A 116 13.46 -6.84 12.82
C ILE A 116 12.68 -7.96 12.13
N VAL A 117 13.05 -8.35 10.90
CA VAL A 117 12.39 -9.44 10.17
C VAL A 117 13.16 -10.73 10.36
N THR A 118 12.76 -11.51 11.37
CA THR A 118 13.40 -12.78 11.70
C THR A 118 12.64 -13.96 11.07
N PRO A 119 13.30 -15.13 10.89
CA PRO A 119 12.64 -16.35 10.46
C PRO A 119 11.46 -16.75 11.38
N ASP A 120 11.58 -16.51 12.70
CA ASP A 120 10.52 -16.80 13.67
C ASP A 120 9.25 -15.96 13.42
N VAL A 121 9.40 -14.66 13.13
CA VAL A 121 8.27 -13.80 12.76
C VAL A 121 7.59 -14.31 11.49
N LEU A 122 8.36 -14.71 10.47
CA LEU A 122 7.84 -15.24 9.22
C LEU A 122 7.08 -16.57 9.41
N LEU A 123 7.63 -17.49 10.20
CA LEU A 123 6.99 -18.78 10.49
C LEU A 123 5.68 -18.60 11.25
N LYS A 124 5.66 -17.78 12.31
CA LYS A 124 4.43 -17.49 13.07
C LYS A 124 3.37 -16.80 12.22
N LEU A 125 3.79 -15.88 11.35
CA LEU A 125 2.90 -15.22 10.39
C LEU A 125 2.29 -16.26 9.44
N ASN A 126 3.09 -17.19 8.90
CA ASN A 126 2.61 -18.25 8.00
C ASN A 126 1.59 -19.16 8.66
N ASP A 127 1.88 -19.65 9.87
CA ASP A 127 0.98 -20.54 10.59
C ASP A 127 -0.40 -19.89 10.80
N ASP A 128 -0.40 -18.60 11.17
CA ASP A 128 -1.63 -17.85 11.35
C ASP A 128 -2.35 -17.55 10.03
N ILE A 129 -1.62 -17.22 8.94
CA ILE A 129 -2.21 -17.03 7.62
C ILE A 129 -2.91 -18.31 7.19
N GLU A 130 -2.22 -19.45 7.23
CA GLU A 130 -2.74 -20.78 6.87
C GLU A 130 -4.01 -21.11 7.65
N LYS A 131 -3.93 -20.97 8.98
CA LYS A 131 -5.03 -21.29 9.89
C LYS A 131 -6.26 -20.41 9.70
N ASN A 132 -6.06 -19.10 9.50
CA ASN A 132 -7.16 -18.12 9.51
C ASN A 132 -7.55 -17.61 8.11
N ARG A 133 -6.88 -18.08 7.05
CA ARG A 133 -7.13 -17.72 5.64
C ARG A 133 -7.11 -16.21 5.39
N TRP A 134 -6.20 -15.49 6.05
CA TRP A 134 -6.15 -14.03 6.01
C TRP A 134 -5.92 -13.44 4.61
N SER A 135 -5.03 -14.06 3.82
CA SER A 135 -4.78 -13.70 2.42
C SER A 135 -6.07 -13.70 1.61
N ARG A 136 -6.82 -14.82 1.66
CA ARG A 136 -8.10 -15.01 0.99
C ARG A 136 -9.13 -14.00 1.48
N ARG A 137 -9.23 -13.78 2.79
CA ARG A 137 -10.18 -12.81 3.40
C ARG A 137 -9.95 -11.39 2.87
N SER A 138 -8.68 -10.98 2.75
CA SER A 138 -8.31 -9.69 2.19
C SER A 138 -8.76 -9.53 0.74
N LEU A 139 -8.60 -10.59 -0.06
CA LEU A 139 -8.93 -10.57 -1.48
C LEU A 139 -10.44 -10.68 -1.75
N CYS A 140 -11.21 -11.38 -0.91
CA CYS A 140 -12.58 -11.75 -1.23
C CYS A 140 -13.65 -10.89 -0.58
N GLY A 141 -13.34 -10.25 0.55
CA GLY A 141 -14.36 -9.67 1.42
C GLY A 141 -14.12 -8.25 1.87
N PHE A 142 -13.06 -7.56 1.40
CA PHE A 142 -12.68 -6.22 1.88
C PHE A 142 -13.82 -5.18 1.85
N LEU A 143 -14.82 -5.33 0.97
CA LEU A 143 -16.00 -4.47 0.92
C LEU A 143 -16.81 -4.47 2.21
N GLY A 144 -16.72 -5.54 3.01
CA GLY A 144 -17.34 -5.63 4.32
C GLY A 144 -16.63 -4.83 5.41
N ASP A 145 -15.58 -4.08 5.09
CA ASP A 145 -14.93 -3.15 6.01
C ASP A 145 -15.49 -1.72 5.91
N LEU A 146 -16.25 -1.43 4.86
CA LEU A 146 -16.97 -0.16 4.72
C LEU A 146 -18.14 -0.13 5.71
N ASP A 147 -18.43 1.04 6.25
CA ASP A 147 -19.68 1.26 6.95
C ASP A 147 -20.86 1.33 5.96
N GLN A 148 -22.07 1.36 6.51
CA GLN A 148 -23.29 1.35 5.71
C GLN A 148 -23.34 2.52 4.72
N GLU A 149 -22.98 3.74 5.14
CA GLU A 149 -23.05 4.93 4.29
C GLU A 149 -22.09 4.82 3.08
N ASP A 150 -20.82 4.50 3.33
CA ASP A 150 -19.83 4.38 2.25
C ASP A 150 -20.16 3.17 1.34
N TYR A 151 -20.62 2.05 1.91
CA TYR A 151 -20.99 0.86 1.14
C TYR A 151 -22.21 1.10 0.22
N GLU A 152 -23.24 1.80 0.72
CA GLU A 152 -24.42 2.13 -0.07
C GLU A 152 -24.10 3.11 -1.22
N ARG A 153 -23.03 3.89 -1.09
CA ARG A 153 -22.54 4.81 -2.14
C ARG A 153 -21.62 4.18 -3.17
N ILE A 154 -20.71 3.28 -2.78
CA ILE A 154 -19.71 2.70 -3.70
C ILE A 154 -20.35 1.90 -4.84
N ALA A 155 -19.97 2.17 -6.09
CA ALA A 155 -20.58 1.53 -7.26
C ALA A 155 -19.95 0.17 -7.59
N PHE A 156 -18.71 -0.08 -7.15
CA PHE A 156 -17.94 -1.28 -7.44
C PHE A 156 -18.71 -2.60 -7.23
N PRO A 157 -19.40 -2.84 -6.09
CA PRO A 157 -20.08 -4.11 -5.85
C PRO A 157 -21.17 -4.44 -6.89
N GLU A 158 -21.90 -3.42 -7.38
CA GLU A 158 -23.01 -3.60 -8.33
C GLU A 158 -22.54 -4.00 -9.73
N LYS A 159 -21.26 -3.76 -10.05
CA LYS A 159 -20.67 -4.14 -11.34
C LYS A 159 -20.29 -5.63 -11.34
N THR A 160 -20.01 -6.19 -10.16
CA THR A 160 -19.51 -7.55 -10.01
C THR A 160 -20.58 -8.63 -10.21
N TYR A 161 -20.16 -9.78 -10.74
CA TYR A 161 -21.03 -10.93 -10.95
C TYR A 161 -20.24 -12.25 -10.97
N HIS A 162 -20.97 -13.36 -11.09
CA HIS A 162 -20.37 -14.67 -11.37
C HIS A 162 -19.49 -14.63 -12.63
N TYR A 163 -18.39 -15.38 -12.56
CA TYR A 163 -17.40 -15.59 -13.62
C TYR A 163 -16.60 -14.34 -13.98
N ASP A 164 -16.65 -13.30 -13.16
CA ASP A 164 -15.74 -12.17 -13.29
C ASP A 164 -14.36 -12.50 -12.70
N MET A 165 -13.32 -11.83 -13.22
CA MET A 165 -11.95 -11.95 -12.75
C MET A 165 -11.55 -10.71 -11.95
N TYR A 166 -10.96 -10.94 -10.78
CA TYR A 166 -10.33 -9.89 -9.97
C TYR A 166 -8.82 -9.98 -10.10
N ASN A 167 -8.24 -9.02 -10.82
CA ASN A 167 -6.81 -8.96 -11.08
C ASN A 167 -6.18 -7.93 -10.13
N TYR A 168 -5.54 -8.41 -9.07
CA TYR A 168 -4.90 -7.59 -8.06
C TYR A 168 -3.45 -7.30 -8.44
N LEU A 169 -3.10 -6.02 -8.37
CA LEU A 169 -1.72 -5.58 -8.32
C LEU A 169 -1.46 -4.85 -7.01
N PHE A 170 -0.58 -5.42 -6.20
CA PHE A 170 -0.08 -4.77 -5.00
C PHE A 170 1.18 -3.97 -5.31
N VAL A 171 1.14 -2.67 -5.00
CA VAL A 171 2.31 -1.81 -4.94
C VAL A 171 2.77 -1.78 -3.51
N ASN A 172 3.77 -2.58 -3.20
CA ASN A 172 4.33 -2.70 -1.86
C ASN A 172 5.44 -1.65 -1.68
N PHE A 173 5.18 -0.63 -0.87
CA PHE A 173 6.17 0.38 -0.49
C PHE A 173 7.09 -0.09 0.62
N ASN A 174 6.81 -1.24 1.23
CA ASN A 174 7.66 -1.83 2.25
C ASN A 174 8.89 -2.45 1.62
N TYR A 175 9.97 -2.48 2.38
CA TYR A 175 11.23 -3.06 1.94
C TYR A 175 11.31 -4.55 2.29
N THR A 176 10.43 -5.07 3.14
CA THR A 176 10.50 -6.43 3.68
C THR A 176 9.62 -7.42 2.92
N SER A 177 9.82 -8.71 3.17
CA SER A 177 9.02 -9.79 2.60
C SER A 177 7.71 -10.09 3.35
N LEU A 178 7.38 -9.32 4.41
CA LEU A 178 6.25 -9.65 5.28
C LEU A 178 4.92 -9.65 4.52
N PHE A 179 4.69 -8.64 3.68
CA PHE A 179 3.47 -8.56 2.88
C PHE A 179 3.45 -9.57 1.73
N ASP A 180 4.58 -9.80 1.07
CA ASP A 180 4.68 -10.82 0.01
C ASP A 180 4.31 -12.21 0.56
N ASN A 181 4.85 -12.53 1.73
CA ASN A 181 4.53 -13.75 2.46
C ASN A 181 3.05 -13.80 2.88
N TYR A 182 2.48 -12.66 3.27
CA TYR A 182 1.07 -12.54 3.64
C TYR A 182 0.09 -12.83 2.51
N ILE A 183 0.34 -12.28 1.33
CA ILE A 183 -0.62 -12.34 0.21
C ILE A 183 -0.38 -13.54 -0.71
N TYR A 184 0.69 -14.30 -0.49
CA TYR A 184 1.03 -15.44 -1.31
C TYR A 184 -0.05 -16.53 -1.24
N LEU A 185 -0.51 -16.98 -2.42
CA LEU A 185 -1.51 -18.02 -2.56
C LEU A 185 -0.82 -19.39 -2.68
N ASP A 186 -0.53 -20.02 -1.55
CA ASP A 186 0.10 -21.34 -1.48
C ASP A 186 -0.88 -22.50 -1.82
N LYS A 187 -0.32 -23.71 -1.87
CA LYS A 187 -1.05 -24.96 -2.22
C LYS A 187 -2.05 -25.41 -1.15
N ILE A 188 -1.96 -24.89 0.07
CA ILE A 188 -2.86 -25.22 1.18
C ILE A 188 -4.10 -24.32 1.09
N GLN A 189 -3.93 -23.06 0.71
CA GLN A 189 -5.00 -22.05 0.68
C GLN A 189 -5.66 -21.87 -0.69
N PHE A 190 -4.98 -22.26 -1.76
CA PHE A 190 -5.42 -21.98 -3.13
C PHE A 190 -5.22 -23.19 -4.06
N GLU A 191 -6.27 -23.49 -4.81
CA GLU A 191 -6.25 -24.49 -5.88
C GLU A 191 -6.59 -23.75 -7.20
N PRO A 192 -5.63 -23.66 -8.15
CA PRO A 192 -5.86 -22.99 -9.42
C PRO A 192 -6.99 -23.59 -10.27
N ARG A 193 -7.31 -24.89 -10.10
CA ARG A 193 -8.41 -25.56 -10.82
C ARG A 193 -9.20 -26.48 -9.87
N PRO A 194 -10.08 -25.92 -9.02
CA PRO A 194 -10.79 -26.70 -8.02
C PRO A 194 -11.94 -27.51 -8.60
N TYR A 195 -12.41 -27.17 -9.81
CA TYR A 195 -13.56 -27.81 -10.46
C TYR A 195 -13.17 -28.48 -11.78
N LYS A 196 -13.94 -29.51 -12.16
CA LYS A 196 -13.72 -30.26 -13.42
C LYS A 196 -14.31 -29.59 -14.65
N THR A 197 -15.31 -28.74 -14.47
CA THR A 197 -16.17 -28.22 -15.55
C THR A 197 -16.08 -26.71 -15.75
N VAL A 198 -15.56 -25.97 -14.76
CA VAL A 198 -15.38 -24.52 -14.81
C VAL A 198 -14.00 -24.16 -14.28
N ASP A 199 -13.38 -23.13 -14.85
CA ASP A 199 -12.02 -22.73 -14.51
C ASP A 199 -11.95 -21.76 -13.32
N THR A 200 -13.10 -21.38 -12.73
CA THR A 200 -13.15 -20.47 -11.57
C THR A 200 -12.37 -21.04 -10.39
N ASN A 201 -11.54 -20.21 -9.76
CA ASN A 201 -10.66 -20.60 -8.66
C ASN A 201 -10.84 -19.72 -7.41
N PHE A 202 -11.83 -18.84 -7.45
CA PHE A 202 -12.02 -17.82 -6.43
C PHE A 202 -13.50 -17.64 -6.06
N THR A 203 -13.71 -17.07 -4.89
CA THR A 203 -15.02 -16.72 -4.37
C THR A 203 -14.96 -15.26 -3.97
N PHE A 204 -15.84 -14.42 -4.48
CA PHE A 204 -15.91 -13.00 -4.14
C PHE A 204 -17.23 -12.68 -3.43
N TYR A 205 -17.17 -11.86 -2.39
CA TYR A 205 -18.30 -11.49 -1.55
C TYR A 205 -18.61 -10.00 -1.77
N PRO A 206 -19.56 -9.68 -2.67
CA PRO A 206 -19.88 -8.29 -3.00
C PRO A 206 -20.54 -7.52 -1.85
N ASN A 207 -21.26 -8.19 -0.93
CA ASN A 207 -21.97 -7.55 0.18
C ASN A 207 -21.83 -8.32 1.50
N PRO A 208 -20.64 -8.44 2.10
CA PRO A 208 -20.45 -9.30 3.28
C PRO A 208 -21.33 -8.93 4.48
N ASN A 209 -21.73 -7.66 4.60
CA ASN A 209 -22.50 -7.16 5.74
C ASN A 209 -24.02 -7.09 5.48
N GLY A 210 -24.48 -7.39 4.25
CA GLY A 210 -25.90 -7.38 3.90
C GLY A 210 -26.56 -6.00 3.90
N PHE A 211 -25.78 -4.92 3.69
CA PHE A 211 -26.32 -3.57 3.59
C PHE A 211 -27.18 -3.39 2.33
N SER A 212 -28.00 -2.35 2.27
CA SER A 212 -28.95 -2.17 1.18
C SER A 212 -28.24 -1.90 -0.15
N LYS A 213 -28.21 -2.88 -1.05
CA LYS A 213 -27.66 -2.74 -2.40
C LYS A 213 -28.47 -3.54 -3.40
N ASN A 214 -28.69 -2.98 -4.59
CA ASN A 214 -29.64 -3.50 -5.57
C ASN A 214 -29.45 -5.00 -5.87
N GLY A 215 -30.31 -5.84 -5.28
CA GLY A 215 -30.33 -7.29 -5.55
C GLY A 215 -29.16 -8.10 -4.99
N ILE A 216 -28.32 -7.52 -4.10
CA ILE A 216 -27.17 -8.19 -3.48
C ILE A 216 -27.34 -8.15 -1.95
N ASP A 217 -27.28 -9.30 -1.30
CA ASP A 217 -27.38 -9.47 0.16
C ASP A 217 -26.15 -10.18 0.76
N GLN A 218 -26.14 -10.39 2.08
CA GLN A 218 -25.05 -11.07 2.80
C GLN A 218 -24.77 -12.51 2.35
N ARG A 219 -25.73 -13.16 1.68
CA ARG A 219 -25.59 -14.55 1.18
C ARG A 219 -25.11 -14.57 -0.26
N THR A 220 -24.96 -13.41 -0.88
CA THR A 220 -24.57 -13.30 -2.28
C THR A 220 -23.08 -13.57 -2.41
N VAL A 221 -22.73 -14.56 -3.24
CA VAL A 221 -21.37 -15.08 -3.37
C VAL A 221 -21.08 -15.40 -4.84
N TRP A 222 -20.06 -14.78 -5.41
CA TRP A 222 -19.67 -14.96 -6.81
C TRP A 222 -18.56 -16.01 -6.95
N SER A 223 -18.88 -17.09 -7.66
CA SER A 223 -17.86 -17.99 -8.23
C SER A 223 -17.08 -17.24 -9.31
N SER A 224 -15.78 -17.05 -9.11
CA SER A 224 -14.97 -16.02 -9.78
C SER A 224 -13.53 -16.50 -10.06
N PHE A 225 -12.72 -15.63 -10.64
CA PHE A 225 -11.29 -15.84 -10.84
C PHE A 225 -10.49 -14.81 -10.04
N VAL A 226 -9.29 -15.17 -9.58
CA VAL A 226 -8.33 -14.23 -8.98
C VAL A 226 -6.95 -14.38 -9.60
N MET A 227 -6.29 -13.25 -9.83
CA MET A 227 -4.85 -13.16 -10.11
C MET A 227 -4.25 -12.13 -9.17
N VAL A 228 -3.03 -12.38 -8.70
CA VAL A 228 -2.33 -11.50 -7.76
C VAL A 228 -0.90 -11.33 -8.22
N ASP A 229 -0.47 -10.08 -8.37
CA ASP A 229 0.92 -9.69 -8.61
C ASP A 229 1.35 -8.63 -7.58
N THR A 230 2.63 -8.62 -7.21
CA THR A 230 3.22 -7.61 -6.31
C THR A 230 4.43 -6.95 -6.96
N ILE A 231 4.54 -5.63 -6.84
CA ILE A 231 5.70 -4.84 -7.27
C ILE A 231 6.27 -4.04 -6.10
N HIS A 232 7.59 -3.81 -6.14
CA HIS A 232 8.35 -3.16 -5.07
C HIS A 232 9.07 -1.90 -5.58
N PRO A 233 8.37 -0.77 -5.77
CA PRO A 233 8.99 0.42 -6.37
C PRO A 233 10.07 1.05 -5.49
N HIS A 234 10.04 0.86 -4.17
CA HIS A 234 11.05 1.40 -3.25
C HIS A 234 12.23 0.45 -3.03
N GLY A 235 12.21 -0.73 -3.65
CA GLY A 235 13.23 -1.75 -3.48
C GLY A 235 12.87 -2.78 -2.43
N TYR A 236 13.79 -3.71 -2.23
CA TYR A 236 13.58 -4.93 -1.46
C TYR A 236 14.84 -5.27 -0.67
N GLN A 237 14.66 -5.67 0.59
CA GLN A 237 15.71 -5.94 1.57
C GLN A 237 16.77 -6.92 1.07
N ASN A 238 16.35 -7.97 0.35
CA ASN A 238 17.27 -8.97 -0.21
C ASN A 238 18.11 -8.44 -1.39
N ILE A 239 17.84 -7.22 -1.86
CA ILE A 239 18.61 -6.51 -2.88
C ILE A 239 19.02 -5.15 -2.30
N PRO A 240 20.07 -5.07 -1.46
CA PRO A 240 20.43 -3.84 -0.73
C PRO A 240 20.57 -2.58 -1.60
N ARG A 241 21.10 -2.74 -2.82
CA ARG A 241 21.27 -1.62 -3.77
C ARG A 241 19.95 -1.06 -4.32
N SER A 242 18.83 -1.73 -4.06
CA SER A 242 17.50 -1.28 -4.49
C SER A 242 16.80 -0.39 -3.48
N LEU A 243 17.27 -0.35 -2.22
CA LEU A 243 16.65 0.42 -1.13
C LEU A 243 16.64 1.92 -1.46
N LEU A 244 15.51 2.40 -1.94
CA LEU A 244 15.37 3.76 -2.43
C LEU A 244 14.75 4.63 -1.36
N PHE A 245 15.52 5.63 -0.94
CA PHE A 245 15.02 6.81 -0.25
C PHE A 245 15.09 7.99 -1.21
N GLY A 246 14.12 8.88 -1.14
CA GLY A 246 14.09 10.03 -2.02
C GLY A 246 12.86 10.88 -1.80
N VAL A 247 12.71 11.85 -2.69
CA VAL A 247 11.60 12.80 -2.67
C VAL A 247 10.89 12.80 -4.01
N GLU A 248 9.78 13.52 -4.09
CA GLU A 248 9.11 13.81 -5.35
C GLU A 248 9.06 15.33 -5.58
N ASN A 249 9.95 15.82 -6.45
CA ASN A 249 10.01 17.24 -6.79
C ASN A 249 10.26 17.43 -8.29
N ASN A 250 9.34 18.11 -8.98
CA ASN A 250 9.44 18.37 -10.41
C ASN A 250 10.53 19.37 -10.76
N ASP A 251 10.86 20.30 -9.86
CA ASP A 251 11.89 21.32 -10.09
C ASP A 251 13.28 20.69 -10.22
N TYR A 252 13.47 19.50 -9.64
CA TYR A 252 14.74 18.78 -9.70
C TYR A 252 14.97 18.14 -11.07
N LYS A 253 13.96 18.00 -11.94
CA LYS A 253 14.11 17.36 -13.26
C LYS A 253 15.09 18.09 -14.18
N ALA A 254 15.24 19.40 -14.01
CA ALA A 254 16.18 20.21 -14.79
C ALA A 254 17.63 20.10 -14.30
N ASP A 255 17.84 19.67 -13.05
CA ASP A 255 19.16 19.51 -12.44
C ASP A 255 19.51 18.02 -12.34
N ARG A 256 20.45 17.57 -13.16
CA ARG A 256 20.85 16.15 -13.23
C ARG A 256 21.27 15.59 -11.87
N VAL A 257 21.91 16.39 -11.01
CA VAL A 257 22.41 15.93 -9.71
C VAL A 257 21.25 15.81 -8.74
N ARG A 258 20.41 16.84 -8.61
CA ARG A 258 19.23 16.80 -7.72
C ARG A 258 18.17 15.80 -8.17
N ASN A 259 18.04 15.56 -9.48
CA ASN A 259 17.12 14.56 -10.02
C ASN A 259 17.48 13.14 -9.56
N ARG A 260 18.72 12.89 -9.12
CA ARG A 260 19.14 11.63 -8.48
C ARG A 260 18.55 11.42 -7.08
N PHE A 261 17.76 12.35 -6.56
CA PHE A 261 17.00 12.14 -5.34
C PHE A 261 15.50 12.01 -5.63
N ASN A 262 15.09 12.20 -6.89
CA ASN A 262 13.70 12.04 -7.28
C ASN A 262 13.39 10.54 -7.45
N LYS A 263 12.42 10.03 -6.67
CA LYS A 263 12.02 8.62 -6.69
C LYS A 263 11.49 8.22 -8.07
N SER A 264 10.53 8.98 -8.62
CA SER A 264 9.90 8.62 -9.90
C SER A 264 10.89 8.58 -11.06
N TYR A 265 11.97 9.36 -10.98
CA TYR A 265 13.07 9.33 -11.94
C TYR A 265 13.86 8.02 -11.86
N TRP A 266 14.33 7.61 -10.68
CA TRP A 266 15.13 6.38 -10.52
C TRP A 266 14.35 5.10 -10.76
N VAL A 267 13.12 5.06 -10.25
CA VAL A 267 12.22 3.93 -10.46
C VAL A 267 11.82 3.81 -11.93
N GLN A 268 11.90 4.91 -12.69
CA GLN A 268 11.35 5.07 -14.03
C GLN A 268 9.85 4.84 -14.03
N SER A 269 9.14 5.46 -13.08
CA SER A 269 7.72 5.19 -12.81
C SER A 269 6.84 5.42 -14.04
N ASN A 270 7.17 6.42 -14.86
CA ASN A 270 6.44 6.67 -16.10
C ASN A 270 6.55 5.51 -17.08
N GLN A 271 7.75 4.99 -17.29
CA GLN A 271 8.02 3.91 -18.24
C GLN A 271 7.45 2.59 -17.74
N LYS A 272 7.62 2.29 -16.44
CA LYS A 272 7.23 1.00 -15.87
C LYS A 272 5.75 0.92 -15.51
N TYR A 273 5.19 1.95 -14.89
CA TYR A 273 3.93 1.84 -14.16
C TYR A 273 2.81 2.74 -14.67
N LYS A 274 3.09 3.81 -15.44
CA LYS A 274 2.04 4.71 -15.93
C LYS A 274 0.93 4.00 -16.69
N SER A 275 1.29 2.99 -17.48
CA SER A 275 0.33 2.19 -18.25
C SER A 275 -0.60 1.34 -17.39
N TYR A 276 -0.26 1.09 -16.13
CA TYR A 276 -1.03 0.21 -15.24
C TYR A 276 -2.30 0.92 -14.76
N PHE A 277 -2.30 2.25 -14.71
CA PHE A 277 -3.42 3.06 -14.22
C PHE A 277 -4.61 3.16 -15.19
N LYS A 278 -4.42 2.88 -16.48
CA LYS A 278 -5.43 3.16 -17.52
C LYS A 278 -6.76 2.45 -17.30
N ASP A 279 -6.69 1.21 -16.82
CA ASP A 279 -7.83 0.29 -16.77
C ASP A 279 -8.15 -0.15 -15.34
N VAL A 280 -7.72 0.62 -14.33
CA VAL A 280 -8.00 0.31 -12.92
C VAL A 280 -9.45 0.63 -12.59
N ASN A 281 -10.15 -0.32 -11.99
CA ASN A 281 -11.54 -0.14 -11.55
C ASN A 281 -11.62 0.29 -10.09
N LEU A 282 -10.67 -0.16 -9.26
CA LEU A 282 -10.63 0.14 -7.83
C LEU A 282 -9.20 0.32 -7.35
N PHE A 283 -8.98 1.40 -6.60
CA PHE A 283 -7.76 1.63 -5.84
C PHE A 283 -8.00 1.33 -4.37
N ILE A 284 -6.99 0.79 -3.71
CA ILE A 284 -6.98 0.61 -2.25
C ILE A 284 -5.68 1.21 -1.70
N ILE A 285 -5.74 1.99 -0.64
CA ILE A 285 -4.55 2.45 0.10
C ILE A 285 -4.64 1.88 1.51
N TYR A 286 -3.62 1.13 1.92
CA TYR A 286 -3.53 0.51 3.23
C TYR A 286 -2.17 0.77 3.88
N GLY A 287 -2.16 1.15 5.16
CA GLY A 287 -0.94 1.28 5.96
C GLY A 287 0.09 2.29 5.43
N THR A 288 -0.29 3.19 4.52
CA THR A 288 0.62 4.18 3.93
C THR A 288 0.40 5.54 4.58
N SER A 289 1.49 6.24 4.91
CA SER A 289 1.42 7.66 5.24
C SER A 289 1.19 8.45 3.95
N ILE A 290 0.01 9.01 3.78
CA ILE A 290 -0.34 9.78 2.58
C ILE A 290 0.42 11.10 2.62
N GLY A 291 1.60 11.11 2.00
CA GLY A 291 2.52 12.24 2.00
C GLY A 291 2.93 12.67 0.60
N GLU A 292 3.50 13.87 0.51
CA GLU A 292 3.94 14.49 -0.74
C GLU A 292 5.11 13.75 -1.41
N THR A 293 5.83 12.91 -0.66
CA THR A 293 7.04 12.24 -1.13
C THR A 293 6.76 11.07 -2.07
N ASP A 294 5.50 10.61 -2.12
CA ASP A 294 4.99 9.61 -3.07
C ASP A 294 3.95 10.22 -4.03
N ASN A 295 3.97 11.54 -4.20
CA ASN A 295 3.02 12.32 -5.01
C ASN A 295 2.75 11.74 -6.41
N TRP A 296 3.76 11.17 -7.06
CA TRP A 296 3.59 10.59 -8.39
C TRP A 296 2.47 9.54 -8.40
N TRP A 297 2.38 8.69 -7.37
CA TRP A 297 1.34 7.68 -7.26
C TRP A 297 -0.04 8.32 -7.03
N TRP A 298 -0.13 9.22 -6.05
CA TRP A 298 -1.38 9.91 -5.69
C TRP A 298 -1.96 10.70 -6.85
N LYS A 299 -1.11 11.43 -7.58
CA LYS A 299 -1.51 12.17 -8.79
C LYS A 299 -2.06 11.24 -9.88
N ASN A 300 -1.54 10.04 -10.03
CA ASN A 300 -2.05 9.09 -11.01
C ASN A 300 -3.42 8.52 -10.59
N ILE A 301 -3.61 8.20 -9.30
CA ILE A 301 -4.92 7.81 -8.76
C ILE A 301 -5.92 8.95 -8.97
N TYR A 302 -5.56 10.19 -8.60
CA TYR A 302 -6.39 11.38 -8.79
C TYR A 302 -6.90 11.52 -10.23
N ASN A 303 -6.02 11.34 -11.22
CA ASN A 303 -6.41 11.44 -12.64
C ASN A 303 -7.40 10.34 -13.06
N CYS A 304 -7.30 9.13 -12.48
CA CYS A 304 -8.24 8.03 -12.74
C CYS A 304 -9.59 8.23 -12.04
N LEU A 305 -9.60 8.82 -10.85
CA LEU A 305 -10.85 9.20 -10.18
C LEU A 305 -11.57 10.31 -10.96
N LEU A 306 -10.82 11.27 -11.51
CA LEU A 306 -11.35 12.35 -12.33
C LEU A 306 -11.97 11.86 -13.66
N SER A 307 -11.45 10.79 -14.25
CA SER A 307 -12.01 10.20 -15.47
C SER A 307 -13.27 9.35 -15.23
N GLU A 308 -13.73 9.28 -13.97
CA GLU A 308 -14.96 8.63 -13.55
C GLU A 308 -15.01 7.10 -13.70
N ASN A 309 -13.89 6.48 -14.07
CA ASN A 309 -13.78 5.03 -14.31
C ASN A 309 -13.37 4.23 -13.07
N SER A 310 -12.85 4.89 -12.03
CA SER A 310 -12.29 4.25 -10.84
C SER A 310 -12.90 4.79 -9.55
N GLU A 311 -12.78 4.00 -8.49
CA GLU A 311 -13.11 4.36 -7.11
C GLU A 311 -11.87 4.12 -6.21
N LEU A 312 -11.82 4.75 -5.02
CA LEU A 312 -10.71 4.60 -4.07
C LEU A 312 -11.23 4.29 -2.67
N ILE A 313 -10.65 3.26 -2.04
CA ILE A 313 -10.84 2.98 -0.61
C ILE A 313 -9.53 3.29 0.12
N ILE A 314 -9.60 4.11 1.18
CA ILE A 314 -8.47 4.44 2.04
C ILE A 314 -8.69 3.83 3.42
N TYR A 315 -7.80 2.94 3.82
CA TYR A 315 -7.71 2.45 5.19
C TYR A 315 -6.80 3.38 5.98
N HIS A 316 -7.40 4.11 6.93
CA HIS A 316 -6.71 5.09 7.75
C HIS A 316 -6.64 4.60 9.19
N TYR A 317 -5.41 4.40 9.68
CA TYR A 317 -5.16 4.06 11.08
C TYR A 317 -5.33 5.29 11.97
N CYS A 318 -6.23 5.24 12.96
CA CYS A 318 -6.44 6.34 13.90
C CYS A 318 -6.89 5.82 15.28
N ILE A 319 -6.21 6.26 16.34
CA ILE A 319 -6.59 5.93 17.74
C ILE A 319 -7.70 6.86 18.24
N ASP A 320 -7.65 8.12 17.80
CA ASP A 320 -8.61 9.16 18.13
C ASP A 320 -9.63 9.35 16.99
N PHE A 321 -10.73 10.03 17.30
CA PHE A 321 -11.73 10.39 16.29
C PHE A 321 -11.09 11.25 15.18
N VAL A 322 -11.30 10.84 13.94
CA VAL A 322 -10.88 11.56 12.74
C VAL A 322 -12.07 11.67 11.79
N ASP A 323 -12.30 12.87 11.25
CA ASP A 323 -13.31 13.07 10.23
C ASP A 323 -12.86 12.44 8.90
N LYS A 324 -13.73 11.65 8.25
CA LYS A 324 -13.40 11.04 6.95
C LYS A 324 -13.08 12.09 5.88
N GLY A 325 -13.73 13.25 5.93
CA GLY A 325 -13.48 14.40 5.07
C GLY A 325 -12.06 14.94 5.21
N ASP A 326 -11.47 14.92 6.40
CA ASP A 326 -10.07 15.30 6.64
C ASP A 326 -9.11 14.31 5.97
N VAL A 327 -9.40 13.01 6.05
CA VAL A 327 -8.59 11.97 5.35
C VAL A 327 -8.67 12.16 3.83
N LYS A 328 -9.87 12.41 3.29
CA LYS A 328 -10.07 12.72 1.87
C LYS A 328 -9.31 13.99 1.49
N GLN A 329 -9.34 15.03 2.33
CA GLN A 329 -8.62 16.28 2.10
C GLN A 329 -7.10 16.09 2.08
N LYS A 330 -6.54 15.35 3.04
CA LYS A 330 -5.11 14.99 3.08
C LYS A 330 -4.67 14.29 1.79
N PHE A 331 -5.49 13.39 1.24
CA PHE A 331 -5.21 12.77 -0.06
C PHE A 331 -5.15 13.78 -1.20
N ILE A 332 -6.11 14.71 -1.28
CA ILE A 332 -6.14 15.75 -2.33
C ILE A 332 -4.90 16.66 -2.23
N GLU A 333 -4.51 17.05 -1.02
CA GLU A 333 -3.31 17.87 -0.79
C GLU A 333 -2.04 17.14 -1.23
N ALA A 334 -1.89 15.86 -0.85
CA ALA A 334 -0.76 15.03 -1.24
C ALA A 334 -0.64 14.84 -2.76
N CYS A 335 -1.72 15.01 -3.53
CA CYS A 335 -1.70 14.97 -4.99
C CYS A 335 -1.03 16.20 -5.63
N LYS A 336 -0.89 17.33 -4.92
CA LYS A 336 -0.34 18.60 -5.44
C LYS A 336 -0.93 18.99 -6.80
N VAL A 337 -2.25 18.89 -6.94
CA VAL A 337 -2.98 19.29 -8.14
C VAL A 337 -3.79 20.53 -7.83
N SER A 338 -3.63 21.57 -8.65
CA SER A 338 -4.52 22.74 -8.63
C SER A 338 -5.81 22.41 -9.39
N ALA A 339 -6.93 22.39 -8.69
CA ALA A 339 -8.26 22.18 -9.25
C ALA A 339 -9.30 23.04 -8.53
N SER A 340 -10.40 23.35 -9.20
CA SER A 340 -11.54 24.05 -8.59
C SER A 340 -12.22 23.19 -7.52
N GLU A 341 -12.88 23.83 -6.56
CA GLU A 341 -13.62 23.16 -5.48
C GLU A 341 -14.66 22.15 -6.01
N GLU A 342 -15.34 22.45 -7.12
CA GLU A 342 -16.31 21.54 -7.75
C GLU A 342 -15.66 20.22 -8.19
N VAL A 343 -14.47 20.29 -8.78
CA VAL A 343 -13.71 19.12 -9.24
C VAL A 343 -13.23 18.32 -8.04
N ILE A 344 -12.74 18.99 -6.99
CA ILE A 344 -12.31 18.34 -5.75
C ILE A 344 -13.49 17.61 -5.10
N SER A 345 -14.69 18.22 -5.07
CA SER A 345 -15.89 17.59 -4.53
C SER A 345 -16.24 16.30 -5.29
N LYS A 346 -16.26 16.35 -6.63
CA LYS A 346 -16.54 15.16 -7.47
C LYS A 346 -15.56 14.02 -7.23
N ILE A 347 -14.28 14.34 -6.98
CA ILE A 347 -13.26 13.33 -6.68
C ILE A 347 -13.48 12.76 -5.27
N LYS A 348 -13.73 13.62 -4.26
CA LYS A 348 -14.00 13.19 -2.88
C LYS A 348 -15.21 12.26 -2.80
N ASP A 349 -16.19 12.40 -3.70
CA ASP A 349 -17.36 11.52 -3.74
C ASP A 349 -17.04 10.07 -4.14
N ARG A 350 -15.89 9.85 -4.79
CA ARG A 350 -15.39 8.54 -5.22
C ARG A 350 -14.33 7.95 -4.27
N ILE A 351 -14.07 8.64 -3.15
CA ILE A 351 -13.15 8.20 -2.11
C ILE A 351 -13.98 7.75 -0.91
N TYR A 352 -13.72 6.54 -0.43
CA TYR A 352 -14.34 5.94 0.74
C TYR A 352 -13.27 5.67 1.78
N VAL A 353 -13.62 5.81 3.07
CA VAL A 353 -12.62 5.78 4.14
C VAL A 353 -13.02 4.75 5.19
N VAL A 354 -12.14 3.78 5.40
CA VAL A 354 -12.22 2.83 6.51
C VAL A 354 -11.31 3.35 7.61
N LEU A 355 -11.91 3.82 8.70
CA LEU A 355 -11.19 4.16 9.92
C LEU A 355 -11.00 2.88 10.74
N TYR A 356 -9.78 2.64 11.21
CA TYR A 356 -9.51 1.48 12.05
C TYR A 356 -8.38 1.76 13.04
N ASP A 357 -8.37 1.01 14.14
CA ASP A 357 -7.24 0.94 15.05
C ASP A 357 -6.84 -0.52 15.32
N GLU A 358 -5.96 -0.70 16.31
CA GLU A 358 -5.49 -2.03 16.64
C GLU A 358 -6.63 -2.96 17.04
N ARG A 359 -7.71 -2.47 17.67
CA ARG A 359 -8.87 -3.20 18.23
C ARG A 359 -9.81 -3.77 17.17
N ASP A 360 -9.86 -3.17 15.99
CA ASP A 360 -10.82 -3.52 14.96
C ASP A 360 -10.44 -4.82 14.24
N THR A 361 -11.44 -5.52 13.72
CA THR A 361 -11.24 -6.67 12.83
C THR A 361 -11.69 -6.31 11.44
N ILE A 362 -10.75 -5.80 10.66
CA ILE A 362 -10.92 -5.55 9.22
C ILE A 362 -10.56 -6.81 8.42
N LYS A 363 -11.11 -6.92 7.21
CA LYS A 363 -10.87 -8.03 6.28
C LYS A 363 -9.64 -7.76 5.43
N MET A 364 -9.46 -6.53 4.91
CA MET A 364 -8.24 -6.14 4.19
C MET A 364 -7.04 -6.09 5.14
N CYS A 365 -6.00 -6.86 4.83
CA CYS A 365 -4.78 -6.95 5.63
C CYS A 365 -5.03 -7.32 7.10
N SER A 366 -6.07 -8.12 7.35
CA SER A 366 -6.41 -8.70 8.65
C SER A 366 -5.22 -9.41 9.27
N LEU A 367 -4.90 -9.07 10.52
CA LEU A 367 -3.94 -9.81 11.38
C LEU A 367 -4.62 -10.33 12.66
N ARG A 368 -5.94 -10.26 12.72
CA ARG A 368 -6.76 -10.74 13.84
C ARG A 368 -7.62 -11.91 13.41
N ASN A 369 -7.96 -12.74 14.38
CA ASN A 369 -8.97 -13.77 14.19
C ASN A 369 -10.29 -13.04 14.03
N GLY A 370 -10.97 -13.25 12.91
CA GLY A 370 -12.35 -12.80 12.73
C GLY A 370 -13.28 -13.99 12.56
N GLU A 371 -14.57 -13.74 12.69
CA GLU A 371 -15.60 -14.70 12.31
C GLU A 371 -15.42 -15.09 10.82
N GLU A 372 -15.69 -16.35 10.50
CA GLU A 372 -15.60 -16.87 9.13
C GLU A 372 -16.41 -15.98 8.17
N VAL A 373 -15.86 -15.72 6.97
CA VAL A 373 -16.54 -14.95 5.91
C VAL A 373 -17.55 -15.80 5.17
#